data_AF-A0AAD6KQS6-F1
#
_entry.id   AF-A0AAD6KQS6-F1
#
_cell.length_a   1.000
_cell.length_b   1.000
_cell.length_c   1.000
_cell.angle_alpha   90.00
_cell.angle_beta   90.00
_cell.angle_gamma   90.00
#
_symmetry.space_group_name_H-M   'P 1'
#
loop_
_entity.id
_entity.type
_entity.pdbx_description
1 polymer ?
#
loop_
_entity_poly.entity_id
_entity_poly.type
_entity_poly.pdbx_seq_one_letter_code
_entity_poly.pdbx_strand_id
1 'polypeptide(L)'
;MGAYKYVSELWRKKQSDVMRFLQRVRCWEYRQHPSIVRVMHPTRPDKARRLGYKAKQGYVVYRIRVRRGGRKRPVPKGIVYGKPTNQGVTQLKFQRSKRSVAEERAGRKLGGLRVLNSYWINEDSTYKYFEVILVDVAHNAIRNDPRINWLCNPVHKHRELRGLTSAGQEIQGSAWQRTPAPQSSTFTPGKLEEKQHALPSPLPLSSVMCLPGFIVSCGIFLSLSSKFWILENFGT
;
A
#
# COMPACT_ATOMS: atom_id res chain seq x y z
N MET A 1 -24.79 10.53 14.65
CA MET A 1 -24.05 9.77 13.62
C MET A 1 -24.54 10.24 12.25
N GLY A 2 -23.73 10.92 11.42
CA GLY A 2 -24.23 11.50 10.15
C GLY A 2 -24.28 10.49 8.99
N ALA A 3 -25.17 10.71 8.00
CA ALA A 3 -25.34 9.84 6.83
C ALA A 3 -24.01 9.49 6.11
N TYR A 4 -23.10 10.45 5.98
CA TYR A 4 -21.79 10.24 5.34
C TYR A 4 -20.90 9.23 6.07
N LYS A 5 -21.10 9.01 7.37
CA LYS A 5 -20.35 8.01 8.13
C LYS A 5 -20.73 6.60 7.68
N TYR A 6 -22.02 6.32 7.55
CA TYR A 6 -22.53 5.03 7.04
C TYR A 6 -22.06 4.76 5.61
N VAL A 7 -22.11 5.77 4.73
CA VAL A 7 -21.58 5.65 3.36
C VAL A 7 -20.08 5.32 3.40
N SER A 8 -19.31 6.01 4.24
CA SER A 8 -17.88 5.74 4.38
C SER A 8 -17.60 4.32 4.91
N GLU A 9 -18.43 3.79 5.80
CA GLU A 9 -18.32 2.41 6.33
C GLU A 9 -18.66 1.37 5.27
N LEU A 10 -19.69 1.60 4.46
CA LEU A 10 -20.06 0.76 3.33
C LEU A 10 -18.91 0.67 2.29
N TRP A 11 -18.26 1.79 1.98
CA TRP A 11 -17.08 1.82 1.09
C TRP A 11 -15.79 1.23 1.71
N ARG A 12 -15.74 1.00 3.02
CA ARG A 12 -14.64 0.25 3.65
C ARG A 12 -14.80 -1.25 3.35
N LYS A 13 -16.02 -1.77 3.42
CA LYS A 13 -16.36 -3.19 3.12
C LYS A 13 -16.61 -3.43 1.63
N LYS A 14 -15.62 -3.18 0.77
CA LYS A 14 -15.77 -3.31 -0.71
C LYS A 14 -16.04 -4.72 -1.23
N GLN A 15 -15.69 -5.73 -0.43
CA GLN A 15 -15.83 -7.14 -0.77
C GLN A 15 -17.22 -7.70 -0.45
N SER A 16 -18.10 -6.93 0.21
CA SER A 16 -19.49 -7.36 0.41
C SER A 16 -20.22 -7.50 -0.93
N ASP A 17 -21.22 -8.39 -0.98
CA ASP A 17 -21.93 -8.71 -2.23
C ASP A 17 -22.62 -7.48 -2.83
N VAL A 18 -23.23 -6.64 -1.99
CA VAL A 18 -23.82 -5.36 -2.39
C VAL A 18 -22.79 -4.47 -3.09
N MET A 19 -21.61 -4.30 -2.50
CA MET A 19 -20.58 -3.44 -3.07
C MET A 19 -19.94 -4.02 -4.32
N ARG A 20 -19.75 -5.35 -4.39
CA ARG A 20 -19.21 -6.03 -5.57
C ARG A 20 -20.19 -5.93 -6.74
N PHE A 21 -21.48 -6.13 -6.49
CA PHE A 21 -22.53 -5.97 -7.49
C PHE A 21 -22.55 -4.55 -8.07
N LEU A 22 -22.62 -3.53 -7.20
CA LEU A 22 -22.62 -2.11 -7.62
C LEU A 22 -21.35 -1.73 -8.40
N GLN A 23 -20.17 -2.20 -7.97
CA GLN A 23 -18.93 -1.94 -8.69
C GLN A 23 -18.89 -2.66 -10.05
N ARG A 24 -19.45 -3.86 -10.17
CA ARG A 24 -19.51 -4.60 -11.44
C ARG A 24 -20.36 -3.86 -12.47
N VAL A 25 -21.57 -3.44 -12.09
CA VAL A 25 -22.48 -2.67 -12.96
C VAL A 25 -21.83 -1.35 -13.40
N ARG A 26 -21.25 -0.59 -12.46
CA ARG A 26 -20.52 0.65 -12.79
C ARG A 26 -19.32 0.41 -13.70
N CYS A 27 -18.55 -0.65 -13.46
CA CYS A 27 -17.38 -0.95 -14.28
C CYS A 27 -17.77 -1.20 -15.73
N TRP A 28 -18.89 -1.90 -15.95
CA TRP A 28 -19.45 -2.12 -17.28
C TRP A 28 -19.80 -0.81 -17.99
N GLU A 29 -20.52 0.10 -17.31
CA GLU A 29 -20.83 1.44 -17.82
C GLU A 29 -19.56 2.23 -18.18
N TYR A 30 -18.54 2.19 -17.30
CA TYR A 30 -17.31 2.96 -17.47
C TYR A 30 -16.46 2.49 -18.65
N ARG A 31 -16.63 1.24 -19.11
CA ARG A 31 -15.94 0.72 -20.30
C ARG A 31 -16.49 1.34 -21.59
N GLN A 32 -17.79 1.62 -21.64
CA GLN A 32 -18.46 2.20 -22.81
C GLN A 32 -18.10 3.68 -23.00
N HIS A 33 -17.79 4.37 -21.89
CA HIS A 33 -17.42 5.77 -21.90
C HIS A 33 -15.98 6.03 -22.40
N PRO A 34 -15.71 7.23 -22.96
CA PRO A 34 -14.36 7.59 -23.38
C PRO A 34 -13.41 7.77 -22.19
N SER A 35 -12.11 7.91 -22.48
CA SER A 35 -11.08 7.87 -21.44
C SER A 35 -11.16 8.98 -20.40
N ILE A 36 -11.75 10.13 -20.75
CA ILE A 36 -11.95 11.29 -19.88
C ILE A 36 -13.38 11.79 -20.12
N VAL A 37 -14.23 11.69 -19.09
CA VAL A 37 -15.64 12.07 -19.11
C VAL A 37 -15.95 13.03 -17.98
N ARG A 38 -16.77 14.05 -18.25
CA ARG A 38 -17.33 14.92 -17.21
C ARG A 38 -18.47 14.20 -16.53
N VAL A 39 -18.46 14.18 -15.19
CA VAL A 39 -19.58 13.65 -14.39
C VAL A 39 -20.32 14.82 -13.75
N MET A 40 -21.65 14.77 -13.75
CA MET A 40 -22.47 15.84 -13.17
C MET A 40 -22.35 15.91 -11.65
N HIS A 41 -22.34 14.76 -10.98
CA HIS A 41 -22.23 14.63 -9.53
C HIS A 41 -21.16 13.59 -9.19
N PRO A 42 -20.38 13.76 -8.11
CA PRO A 42 -19.38 12.77 -7.72
C PRO A 42 -20.06 11.43 -7.39
N THR A 43 -19.54 10.33 -7.93
CA THR A 43 -20.06 8.98 -7.62
C THR A 43 -19.96 8.67 -6.13
N ARG A 44 -18.96 9.28 -5.47
CA ARG A 44 -18.69 9.10 -4.04
C ARG A 44 -18.66 10.45 -3.31
N PRO A 45 -19.82 10.98 -2.87
CA PRO A 45 -19.90 12.30 -2.25
C PRO A 45 -19.19 12.40 -0.88
N ASP A 46 -19.14 11.31 -0.10
CA ASP A 46 -18.44 11.27 1.21
C ASP A 46 -16.94 11.52 1.05
N LYS A 47 -16.31 10.87 0.06
CA LYS A 47 -14.87 11.01 -0.20
C LYS A 47 -14.55 12.32 -0.89
N ALA A 48 -15.38 12.74 -1.86
CA ALA A 48 -15.21 14.01 -2.53
C ALA A 48 -15.21 15.18 -1.53
N ARG A 49 -16.17 15.21 -0.59
CA ARG A 49 -16.25 16.24 0.46
C ARG A 49 -15.01 16.27 1.35
N ARG A 50 -14.49 15.09 1.76
CA ARG A 50 -13.27 15.00 2.56
C ARG A 50 -12.04 15.58 1.85
N LEU A 51 -12.03 15.53 0.52
CA LEU A 51 -10.93 16.03 -0.32
C LEU A 51 -11.13 17.49 -0.77
N GLY A 52 -12.19 18.17 -0.28
CA GLY A 52 -12.43 19.59 -0.52
C GLY A 52 -13.45 19.92 -1.61
N TYR A 53 -14.17 18.92 -2.14
CA TYR A 53 -15.31 19.20 -3.03
C TYR A 53 -16.47 19.85 -2.27
N LYS A 54 -17.04 20.90 -2.86
CA LYS A 54 -18.30 21.51 -2.44
C LYS A 54 -19.26 21.52 -3.63
N ALA A 55 -20.54 21.26 -3.36
CA ALA A 55 -21.60 21.37 -4.36
C ALA A 55 -21.97 22.84 -4.58
N LYS A 56 -21.11 23.58 -5.27
CA LYS A 56 -21.35 24.96 -5.72
C LYS A 56 -20.76 25.13 -7.12
N GLN A 57 -21.19 26.17 -7.82
CA GLN A 57 -20.68 26.48 -9.15
C GLN A 57 -19.15 26.70 -9.13
N GLY A 58 -18.48 26.29 -10.21
CA GLY A 58 -17.03 26.34 -10.36
C GLY A 58 -16.29 25.06 -9.90
N TYR A 59 -16.96 24.11 -9.22
CA TYR A 59 -16.41 22.77 -9.02
C TYR A 59 -16.87 21.84 -10.15
N VAL A 60 -15.93 21.09 -10.72
CA VAL A 60 -16.22 20.11 -11.77
C VAL A 60 -15.54 18.79 -11.42
N VAL A 61 -16.20 17.68 -11.73
CA VAL A 61 -15.68 16.34 -11.48
C VAL A 61 -15.52 15.62 -12.82
N TYR A 62 -14.34 15.08 -13.06
CA TYR A 62 -14.04 14.28 -14.25
C TYR A 62 -13.66 12.86 -13.86
N ARG A 63 -14.20 11.89 -14.59
CA ARG A 63 -13.81 10.48 -14.51
C ARG A 63 -12.72 10.21 -15.54
N ILE A 64 -11.61 9.64 -15.09
CA ILE A 64 -10.47 9.29 -15.93
C ILE A 64 -10.12 7.82 -15.76
N ARG A 65 -9.92 7.12 -16.87
CA ARG A 65 -9.39 5.76 -16.89
C ARG A 65 -7.88 5.73 -17.14
N VAL A 66 -7.16 4.90 -16.39
CA VAL A 66 -5.71 4.69 -16.53
C VAL A 66 -5.44 3.20 -16.65
N ARG A 67 -4.64 2.80 -17.64
CA ARG A 67 -4.28 1.38 -17.87
C ARG A 67 -3.46 0.83 -16.71
N ARG A 68 -3.82 -0.37 -16.26
CA ARG A 68 -3.11 -1.13 -15.22
C ARG A 68 -1.80 -1.72 -15.75
N GLY A 69 -1.01 -2.27 -14.84
CA GLY A 69 0.30 -2.86 -15.14
C GLY A 69 1.45 -1.85 -15.17
N GLY A 70 2.65 -2.39 -15.40
CA GLY A 70 3.89 -1.64 -15.53
C GLY A 70 3.98 -0.84 -16.84
N ARG A 71 5.15 -0.25 -17.08
CA ARG A 71 5.43 0.48 -18.32
C ARG A 71 6.62 -0.19 -19.00
N LYS A 72 6.41 -0.67 -20.23
CA LYS A 72 7.50 -1.15 -21.09
C LYS A 72 8.41 0.03 -21.45
N ARG A 73 9.73 -0.18 -21.43
CA ARG A 73 10.68 0.80 -21.97
C ARG A 73 10.38 1.03 -23.46
N PRO A 74 10.27 2.29 -23.92
CA PRO A 74 10.06 2.57 -25.34
C PRO A 74 11.38 2.36 -26.10
N VAL A 75 11.64 1.12 -26.51
CA VAL A 75 12.81 0.76 -27.34
C VAL A 75 12.36 -0.04 -28.56
N PRO A 76 12.91 0.26 -29.75
CA PRO A 76 12.58 -0.50 -30.96
C PRO A 76 13.02 -1.95 -30.79
N LYS A 77 12.14 -2.89 -31.12
CA LYS A 77 12.37 -4.35 -31.03
C LYS A 77 12.79 -4.89 -29.65
N GLY A 78 12.74 -4.09 -28.59
CA GLY A 78 13.23 -4.53 -27.27
C GLY A 78 14.76 -4.49 -27.13
N ILE A 79 15.48 -3.94 -28.11
CA ILE A 79 16.94 -3.94 -28.12
C ILE A 79 17.44 -2.72 -27.34
N VAL A 80 18.28 -2.97 -26.33
CA VAL A 80 18.94 -1.93 -25.53
C VAL A 80 20.45 -2.15 -25.63
N TYR A 81 21.16 -1.15 -26.15
CA TYR A 81 22.62 -1.18 -26.23
C TYR A 81 23.25 -0.77 -24.89
N GLY A 82 24.46 -1.28 -24.64
CA GLY A 82 25.25 -0.96 -23.45
C GLY A 82 25.26 -2.05 -22.39
N LYS A 83 25.56 -1.67 -21.14
CA LYS A 83 25.80 -2.59 -20.03
C LYS A 83 24.58 -3.49 -19.74
N PRO A 84 24.78 -4.78 -19.37
CA PRO A 84 23.69 -5.72 -19.06
C PRO A 84 22.69 -5.21 -18.02
N THR A 85 23.14 -4.40 -17.06
CA THR A 85 22.28 -3.80 -16.02
C THR A 85 21.14 -2.94 -16.58
N ASN A 86 21.36 -2.32 -17.74
CA ASN A 86 20.39 -1.41 -18.36
C ASN A 86 19.47 -2.11 -19.37
N GLN A 87 19.67 -3.40 -19.65
CA GLN A 87 18.95 -4.14 -20.68
C GLN A 87 17.51 -4.53 -20.28
N GLY A 88 17.06 -4.20 -19.07
CA GLY A 88 15.68 -4.44 -18.62
C GLY A 88 14.65 -3.65 -19.43
N VAL A 89 13.64 -4.35 -19.99
CA VAL A 89 12.58 -3.74 -20.83
C VAL A 89 11.19 -3.84 -20.21
N THR A 90 10.78 -5.02 -19.72
CA THR A 90 9.38 -5.31 -19.36
C THR A 90 9.05 -5.07 -17.88
N GLN A 91 9.95 -5.45 -16.96
CA GLN A 91 9.69 -5.43 -15.52
C GLN A 91 9.90 -4.06 -14.85
N LEU A 92 9.93 -2.99 -15.64
CA LEU A 92 10.12 -1.63 -15.14
C LEU A 92 8.81 -1.10 -14.50
N LYS A 93 8.94 -0.62 -13.27
CA LYS A 93 7.86 0.06 -12.54
C LYS A 93 7.94 1.55 -12.81
N PHE A 94 6.78 2.18 -13.03
CA PHE A 94 6.73 3.63 -13.21
C PHE A 94 6.86 4.32 -11.85
N GLN A 95 7.68 5.37 -11.77
CA GLN A 95 7.92 6.09 -10.52
C GLN A 95 6.66 6.76 -9.97
N ARG A 96 5.76 7.25 -10.84
CA ARG A 96 4.52 7.88 -10.40
C ARG A 96 3.39 6.88 -10.18
N SER A 97 2.54 7.15 -9.20
CA SER A 97 1.31 6.41 -8.96
C SER A 97 0.31 6.59 -10.11
N LYS A 98 -0.53 5.56 -10.35
CA LYS A 98 -1.59 5.63 -11.39
C LYS A 98 -2.61 6.75 -11.12
N ARG A 99 -2.76 7.16 -9.85
CA ARG A 99 -3.60 8.27 -9.42
C ARG A 99 -3.01 9.61 -9.87
N SER A 100 -1.71 9.83 -9.65
CA SER A 100 -0.99 11.01 -10.17
C SER A 100 -1.06 11.06 -11.70
N VAL A 101 -0.87 9.93 -12.40
CA VAL A 101 -1.03 9.85 -13.87
C VAL A 101 -2.45 10.26 -14.32
N ALA A 102 -3.49 9.92 -13.55
CA ALA A 102 -4.86 10.32 -13.86
C ALA A 102 -5.05 11.85 -13.75
N GLU A 103 -4.48 12.46 -12.70
CA GLU A 103 -4.50 13.91 -12.50
C GLU A 103 -3.79 14.65 -13.63
N GLU A 104 -2.62 14.17 -14.05
CA GLU A 104 -1.87 14.77 -15.16
C GLU A 104 -2.62 14.67 -16.48
N ARG A 105 -3.29 13.54 -16.75
CA ARG A 105 -4.13 13.39 -17.94
C ARG A 105 -5.29 14.39 -17.95
N ALA A 106 -5.90 14.62 -16.79
CA ALA A 106 -6.96 15.61 -16.63
C ALA A 106 -6.42 17.03 -16.83
N GLY A 107 -5.33 17.40 -16.16
CA GLY A 107 -4.72 18.73 -16.25
C GLY A 107 -4.24 19.09 -17.65
N ARG A 108 -3.69 18.12 -18.40
CA ARG A 108 -3.29 18.32 -19.81
C ARG A 108 -4.49 18.54 -20.74
N LYS A 109 -5.58 17.78 -20.56
CA LYS A 109 -6.79 17.93 -21.38
C LYS A 109 -7.60 19.19 -21.02
N LEU A 110 -7.57 19.58 -19.74
CA LEU A 110 -8.39 20.66 -19.17
C LEU A 110 -7.50 21.79 -18.65
N GLY A 111 -6.68 22.40 -19.52
CA GLY A 111 -5.68 23.39 -19.11
C GLY A 111 -6.23 24.65 -18.43
N GLY A 112 -7.49 25.02 -18.72
CA GLY A 112 -8.18 26.14 -18.07
C GLY A 112 -8.57 25.89 -16.61
N LEU A 113 -8.69 24.62 -16.21
CA LEU A 113 -9.09 24.24 -14.87
C LEU A 113 -7.87 23.97 -13.97
N ARG A 114 -8.07 23.96 -12.66
CA ARG A 114 -7.06 23.57 -11.67
C ARG A 114 -7.45 22.29 -10.98
N VAL A 115 -6.52 21.33 -10.91
CA VAL A 115 -6.74 20.07 -10.18
C VAL A 115 -6.66 20.34 -8.68
N LEU A 116 -7.73 20.04 -7.94
CA LEU A 116 -7.72 20.12 -6.48
C LEU A 116 -7.19 18.84 -5.87
N ASN A 117 -7.83 17.72 -6.20
CA ASN A 117 -7.48 16.39 -5.71
C ASN A 117 -8.17 15.31 -6.55
N SER A 118 -7.88 14.04 -6.29
CA SER A 118 -8.50 12.90 -6.95
C SER A 118 -8.84 11.78 -5.98
N TYR A 119 -9.67 10.83 -6.37
CA TYR A 119 -9.90 9.60 -5.60
C TYR A 119 -10.23 8.41 -6.50
N TRP A 120 -9.95 7.22 -5.98
CA TRP A 120 -10.28 5.95 -6.62
C TRP A 120 -11.78 5.67 -6.51
N ILE A 121 -12.36 5.13 -7.58
CA ILE A 121 -13.78 4.75 -7.63
C ILE A 121 -13.92 3.25 -7.86
N ASN A 122 -13.21 2.73 -8.87
CA ASN A 122 -13.41 1.39 -9.39
C ASN A 122 -12.16 0.88 -10.10
N GLU A 123 -12.06 -0.43 -10.26
CA GLU A 123 -10.95 -1.12 -10.90
C GLU A 123 -11.44 -2.34 -11.66
N ASP A 124 -10.85 -2.52 -12.83
CA ASP A 124 -11.06 -3.66 -13.71
C ASP A 124 -9.75 -4.44 -13.88
N SER A 125 -9.75 -5.53 -14.65
CA SER A 125 -8.53 -6.22 -15.08
C SER A 125 -7.57 -5.29 -15.83
N THR A 126 -8.09 -4.45 -16.72
CA THR A 126 -7.27 -3.65 -17.65
C THR A 126 -7.09 -2.19 -17.20
N TYR A 127 -8.08 -1.60 -16.52
CA TYR A 127 -8.08 -0.17 -16.18
C TYR A 127 -8.37 0.08 -14.70
N LYS A 128 -7.82 1.17 -14.17
CA LYS A 128 -8.22 1.79 -12.91
C LYS A 128 -8.95 3.09 -13.22
N TYR A 129 -10.03 3.35 -12.50
CA TYR A 129 -10.87 4.53 -12.68
C TYR A 129 -10.72 5.48 -11.48
N PHE A 130 -10.46 6.74 -11.78
CA PHE A 130 -10.34 7.81 -10.80
C PHE A 130 -11.30 8.94 -11.13
N GLU A 131 -11.81 9.60 -10.09
CA GLU A 131 -12.53 10.86 -10.21
C GLU A 131 -11.57 11.96 -9.75
N VAL A 132 -11.34 12.93 -10.63
CA VAL A 132 -10.51 14.10 -10.37
C VAL A 132 -11.44 15.28 -10.15
N ILE A 133 -11.26 15.95 -9.02
CA ILE A 133 -11.95 17.18 -8.66
C ILE A 133 -11.13 18.32 -9.26
N LEU A 134 -11.75 19.05 -10.17
CA LEU A 134 -11.21 20.26 -10.76
C LEU A 134 -12.01 21.48 -10.31
N VAL A 135 -11.35 22.62 -10.34
CA VAL A 135 -11.91 23.92 -9.98
C VAL A 135 -11.67 24.87 -11.14
N ASP A 136 -12.72 25.60 -11.51
CA ASP A 136 -12.64 26.71 -12.44
C ASP A 136 -12.22 27.98 -11.69
N VAL A 137 -11.06 28.52 -12.06
CA VAL A 137 -10.49 29.72 -11.44
C VAL A 137 -11.15 31.00 -11.97
N ALA A 138 -11.71 30.97 -13.17
CA ALA A 138 -12.37 32.13 -13.75
C ALA A 138 -13.73 32.43 -13.09
N HIS A 139 -14.33 31.44 -12.42
CA HIS A 139 -15.67 31.57 -11.85
C HIS A 139 -15.70 32.40 -10.56
N ASN A 140 -16.59 33.40 -10.50
CA ASN A 140 -16.70 34.32 -9.36
C ASN A 140 -17.00 33.60 -8.03
N ALA A 141 -17.80 32.53 -8.04
CA ALA A 141 -18.10 31.79 -6.80
C ALA A 141 -16.88 31.04 -6.21
N ILE A 142 -15.82 30.87 -6.98
CA ILE A 142 -14.53 30.33 -6.51
C ILE A 142 -13.64 31.48 -6.02
N ARG A 143 -13.52 32.56 -6.80
CA ARG A 143 -12.68 33.72 -6.44
C ARG A 143 -13.14 34.39 -5.14
N ASN A 144 -14.45 34.43 -4.90
CA ASN A 144 -15.03 35.07 -3.73
C ASN A 144 -15.00 34.17 -2.46
N ASP A 145 -14.77 32.85 -2.58
CA ASP A 145 -14.73 31.96 -1.40
C ASP A 145 -13.32 31.92 -0.79
N PRO A 146 -13.13 32.46 0.44
CA PRO A 146 -11.81 32.55 1.06
C PRO A 146 -11.18 31.20 1.39
N ARG A 147 -11.94 30.10 1.38
CA ARG A 147 -11.40 28.75 1.68
C ARG A 147 -10.69 28.11 0.49
N ILE A 148 -11.01 28.54 -0.73
CA ILE A 148 -10.47 27.94 -1.97
C ILE A 148 -9.76 28.96 -2.88
N ASN A 149 -9.95 30.26 -2.65
CA ASN A 149 -9.36 31.34 -3.44
C ASN A 149 -7.83 31.22 -3.62
N TRP A 150 -7.11 30.60 -2.68
CA TRP A 150 -5.68 30.34 -2.79
C TRP A 150 -5.33 29.60 -4.08
N LEU A 151 -6.20 28.72 -4.57
CA LEU A 151 -6.00 27.95 -5.81
C LEU A 151 -6.02 28.84 -7.07
N CYS A 152 -6.62 30.04 -6.98
CA CYS A 152 -6.69 30.99 -8.09
C CYS A 152 -5.35 31.69 -8.37
N ASN A 153 -4.44 31.71 -7.40
CA ASN A 153 -3.14 32.37 -7.57
C ASN A 153 -2.32 31.68 -8.68
N PRO A 154 -1.55 32.44 -9.48
CA PRO A 154 -0.79 31.90 -10.61
C PRO A 154 0.26 30.86 -10.18
N VAL A 155 0.72 30.91 -8.93
CA VAL A 155 1.65 29.96 -8.32
C VAL A 155 1.12 28.52 -8.35
N HIS A 156 -0.20 28.31 -8.33
CA HIS A 156 -0.82 26.98 -8.32
C HIS A 156 -1.20 26.43 -9.70
N LYS A 157 -0.72 27.07 -10.79
CA LYS A 157 -0.83 26.53 -12.16
C LYS A 157 -0.19 25.14 -12.27
N HIS A 158 -0.87 24.21 -12.94
CA HIS A 158 -0.37 22.86 -13.20
C HIS A 158 0.30 22.15 -12.01
N ARG A 159 -0.33 22.23 -10.84
CA ARG A 159 0.20 21.63 -9.61
C ARG A 159 0.29 20.10 -9.69
N GLU A 160 -0.54 19.48 -10.52
CA GLU A 160 -0.53 18.05 -10.84
C GLU A 160 0.75 17.63 -11.57
N LEU A 161 1.27 18.45 -12.49
CA LEU A 161 2.49 18.15 -13.23
C LEU A 161 3.75 18.28 -12.35
N ARG A 162 3.68 19.17 -11.34
CA ARG A 162 4.74 19.40 -10.35
C ARG A 162 4.70 18.45 -9.16
N GLY A 163 3.68 17.58 -9.07
CA GLY A 163 3.54 16.62 -7.97
C GLY A 163 3.10 17.25 -6.65
N LEU A 164 2.48 18.43 -6.66
CA LEU A 164 2.01 19.13 -5.45
C LEU A 164 0.59 18.71 -5.03
N THR A 165 -0.01 17.73 -5.70
CA THR A 165 -1.27 17.10 -5.28
C THR A 165 -1.00 16.02 -4.24
N SER A 166 -2.03 15.60 -3.49
CA SER A 166 -1.83 14.55 -2.47
C SER A 166 -1.24 13.26 -3.04
N ALA A 167 -1.60 12.90 -4.29
CA ALA A 167 -1.05 11.74 -4.98
C ALA A 167 0.41 11.94 -5.42
N GLY A 168 0.82 13.18 -5.72
CA GLY A 168 2.20 13.53 -6.08
C GLY A 168 3.12 13.58 -4.86
N GLN A 169 2.65 14.21 -3.77
CA GLN A 169 3.39 14.34 -2.52
C GLN A 169 3.66 12.98 -1.85
N GLU A 170 2.74 12.03 -1.99
CA GLU A 170 2.91 10.64 -1.52
C GLU A 170 4.11 9.96 -2.17
N ILE A 171 4.38 10.24 -3.46
CA ILE A 171 5.51 9.65 -4.20
C ILE A 171 6.82 10.33 -3.85
N GLN A 172 6.80 11.64 -3.59
CA GLN A 172 8.00 12.43 -3.26
C GLN A 172 8.53 12.15 -1.84
N GLY A 173 7.79 11.40 -1.01
CA GLY A 173 8.18 11.09 0.37
C GLY A 173 7.93 12.22 1.37
N SER A 174 7.54 13.42 0.91
CA SER A 174 7.27 14.58 1.77
C SER A 174 6.04 14.42 2.68
N ALA A 175 5.18 13.43 2.41
CA ALA A 175 4.05 13.09 3.28
C ALA A 175 4.50 12.43 4.61
N TRP A 176 5.74 11.98 4.70
CA TRP A 176 6.31 11.28 5.85
C TRP A 176 7.10 12.23 6.76
N GLN A 177 6.40 13.16 7.40
CA GLN A 177 6.90 13.91 8.56
C GLN A 177 6.03 13.62 9.80
N ARG A 178 5.54 12.38 9.93
CA ARG A 178 5.29 11.79 11.23
C ARG A 178 6.48 10.87 11.49
N THR A 179 7.24 11.18 12.52
CA THR A 179 8.52 10.60 12.87
C THR A 179 8.55 9.09 12.61
N PRO A 180 9.51 8.56 11.82
CA PRO A 180 9.97 7.19 12.08
C PRO A 180 10.39 7.11 13.54
N ALA A 181 9.96 6.09 14.27
CA ALA A 181 10.78 5.62 15.36
C ALA A 181 12.19 5.36 14.81
N PRO A 182 13.26 5.80 15.48
CA PRO A 182 14.61 5.64 14.96
C PRO A 182 14.83 4.17 14.61
N GLN A 183 15.18 3.91 13.35
CA GLN A 183 15.68 2.61 12.95
C GLN A 183 16.96 2.40 13.77
N SER A 184 16.95 1.37 14.61
CA SER A 184 18.12 0.90 15.34
C SER A 184 19.33 0.93 14.42
N SER A 185 20.37 1.65 14.84
CA SER A 185 21.68 1.67 14.21
C SER A 185 22.07 0.27 13.76
N THR A 186 22.48 0.15 12.50
CA THR A 186 23.21 -0.99 11.97
C THR A 186 24.31 -1.39 12.95
N PHE A 187 24.14 -2.53 13.60
CA PHE A 187 25.21 -3.22 14.30
C PHE A 187 26.18 -3.70 13.23
N THR A 188 27.26 -2.96 13.00
CA THR A 188 28.41 -3.47 12.24
C THR A 188 29.06 -4.56 13.09
N PRO A 189 29.22 -5.81 12.59
CA PRO A 189 30.02 -6.79 13.30
C PRO A 189 31.49 -6.39 13.14
N GLY A 190 31.97 -5.53 14.03
CA GLY A 190 33.38 -5.27 14.23
C GLY A 190 33.97 -6.43 15.02
N LYS A 191 34.81 -7.23 14.34
CA LYS A 191 35.99 -7.92 14.85
C LYS A 191 35.98 -8.15 16.39
N LEU A 192 35.46 -9.30 16.82
CA LEU A 192 35.73 -9.82 18.16
C LEU A 192 37.20 -10.22 18.20
N GLU A 193 38.02 -9.31 18.73
CA GLU A 193 39.37 -9.62 19.18
C GLU A 193 39.23 -10.50 20.44
N GLU A 194 39.70 -11.74 20.33
CA GLU A 194 39.66 -12.77 21.34
C GLU A 194 40.57 -12.39 22.51
N LYS A 195 40.03 -11.71 23.53
CA LYS A 195 40.71 -11.57 24.82
C LYS A 195 40.57 -12.88 25.59
N GLN A 196 41.60 -13.72 25.46
CA GLN A 196 41.82 -14.89 26.31
C GLN A 196 42.04 -14.42 27.75
N HIS A 197 41.01 -14.50 28.59
CA HIS A 197 41.19 -14.49 30.03
C HIS A 197 41.53 -15.90 30.48
N ALA A 198 42.78 -16.08 30.94
CA ALA A 198 43.28 -17.33 31.48
C ALA A 198 42.45 -17.78 32.70
N LEU A 199 42.01 -19.04 32.68
CA LEU A 199 41.44 -19.73 33.83
C LEU A 199 42.57 -20.02 34.84
N PRO A 200 42.37 -19.80 36.16
CA PRO A 200 43.30 -20.32 37.16
C PRO A 200 43.20 -21.85 37.27
N SER A 201 44.37 -22.48 37.31
CA SER A 201 44.61 -23.93 37.42
C SER A 201 44.05 -24.57 38.71
N PRO A 202 43.66 -25.86 38.70
CA PRO A 202 43.21 -26.58 39.88
C PRO A 202 44.38 -27.11 40.73
N LEU A 203 44.24 -27.07 42.05
CA LEU A 203 45.09 -27.76 43.02
C LEU A 203 44.31 -28.90 43.71
N PRO A 204 44.99 -29.95 44.23
CA PRO A 204 44.53 -31.33 44.13
C PRO A 204 43.76 -31.87 45.35
N LEU A 205 43.06 -32.98 45.09
CA LEU A 205 42.37 -33.84 46.07
C LEU A 205 43.31 -34.36 47.17
N SER A 206 42.85 -34.30 48.43
CA SER A 206 43.05 -35.38 49.40
C SER A 206 42.13 -35.26 50.63
N SER A 207 41.36 -36.32 50.88
CA SER A 207 41.16 -36.96 52.20
C SER A 207 40.06 -36.51 53.20
N VAL A 208 39.08 -37.42 53.35
CA VAL A 208 38.64 -38.10 54.61
C VAL A 208 37.57 -37.45 55.53
N MET A 209 36.46 -38.22 55.69
CA MET A 209 35.52 -38.36 56.83
C MET A 209 34.58 -37.19 57.17
N CYS A 210 33.31 -37.35 57.61
CA CYS A 210 32.56 -38.46 58.20
C CYS A 210 31.03 -38.26 57.96
N LEU A 211 30.27 -39.37 58.03
CA LEU A 211 28.80 -39.60 57.99
C LEU A 211 27.95 -38.77 59.01
N PRO A 212 26.59 -38.93 59.13
CA PRO A 212 25.56 -39.59 58.28
C PRO A 212 24.24 -38.77 58.10
N GLY A 213 23.30 -39.28 57.26
CA GLY A 213 21.85 -39.17 57.56
C GLY A 213 20.86 -39.15 56.38
N PHE A 214 20.10 -40.25 56.25
CA PHE A 214 18.81 -40.46 55.56
C PHE A 214 18.79 -40.93 54.08
N ILE A 215 18.48 -42.22 53.96
CA ILE A 215 18.14 -43.05 52.79
C ILE A 215 16.74 -43.63 53.04
N VAL A 216 15.82 -43.54 52.07
CA VAL A 216 14.81 -44.58 51.73
C VAL A 216 14.56 -44.42 50.22
N SER A 217 15.26 -45.20 49.37
CA SER A 217 14.91 -46.53 48.80
C SER A 217 14.24 -46.39 47.41
N CYS A 218 14.97 -46.62 46.31
CA CYS A 218 15.18 -47.89 45.56
C CYS A 218 13.97 -48.20 44.64
N GLY A 219 14.03 -48.21 43.30
CA GLY A 219 14.90 -49.00 42.41
C GLY A 219 14.38 -50.45 42.35
N ILE A 220 14.30 -51.23 41.27
CA ILE A 220 14.78 -51.23 39.88
C ILE A 220 14.28 -52.59 39.29
N PHE A 221 14.07 -52.67 37.97
CA PHE A 221 14.17 -53.85 37.06
C PHE A 221 13.52 -55.21 37.40
N LEU A 222 12.83 -55.80 36.41
CA LEU A 222 13.33 -57.00 35.69
C LEU A 222 12.46 -57.34 34.47
N SER A 223 13.15 -57.57 33.35
CA SER A 223 12.59 -58.09 32.10
C SER A 223 12.27 -59.58 32.21
N LEU A 224 11.17 -60.05 31.62
CA LEU A 224 11.10 -61.42 31.11
C LEU A 224 10.28 -61.46 29.81
N SER A 225 10.96 -61.85 28.75
CA SER A 225 10.42 -62.25 27.45
C SER A 225 9.67 -63.58 27.60
N SER A 226 8.52 -63.76 26.92
CA SER A 226 8.06 -65.03 26.34
C SER A 226 6.60 -65.01 25.85
N LYS A 227 6.40 -65.46 24.60
CA LYS A 227 5.27 -66.28 24.10
C LYS A 227 3.95 -65.56 23.78
N PHE A 228 3.63 -65.40 22.49
CA PHE A 228 2.94 -66.35 21.58
C PHE A 228 1.44 -66.00 21.53
N TRP A 229 1.00 -65.34 20.46
CA TRP A 229 0.28 -65.95 19.32
C TRP A 229 -1.12 -66.45 19.70
N ILE A 230 -2.14 -65.66 19.35
CA ILE A 230 -3.49 -66.14 19.03
C ILE A 230 -3.78 -65.65 17.61
N LEU A 231 -3.98 -66.62 16.73
CA LEU A 231 -4.34 -66.48 15.33
C LEU A 231 -5.46 -67.50 15.09
N GLU A 232 -6.67 -67.00 14.85
CA GLU A 232 -7.78 -67.65 14.13
C GLU A 232 -8.27 -66.54 13.18
N ASN A 233 -7.98 -66.50 11.87
CA ASN A 233 -8.37 -67.40 10.76
C ASN A 233 -9.86 -67.79 10.84
N PHE A 234 -10.74 -67.62 9.87
CA PHE A 234 -10.69 -67.20 8.45
C PHE A 234 -12.16 -66.95 8.03
N GLY A 235 -12.41 -66.14 6.99
CA GLY A 235 -13.74 -66.05 6.38
C GLY A 235 -13.78 -65.17 5.13
N THR A 236 -13.73 -65.86 3.97
CA THR A 236 -13.81 -65.42 2.55
C THR A 236 -12.63 -64.69 1.94
#